data_AF-A0A958T9D5-F1
#
_entry.id   AF-A0A958T9D5-F1
#
_cell.length_a   1.000
_cell.length_b   1.000
_cell.length_c   1.000
_cell.angle_alpha   90.00
_cell.angle_beta   90.00
_cell.angle_gamma   90.00
#
_symmetry.space_group_name_H-M   'P 1'
#
loop_
_entity.id
_entity.type
_entity.pdbx_description
1 polymer ?
#
loop_
_entity_poly.entity_id
_entity_poly.type
_entity_poly.pdbx_seq_one_letter_code
_entity_poly.pdbx_strand_id
1 'polypeptide(L)'
;DLKSQSHEVDFLNKTTFLNKENNFQILFSTPNFNQFSETEYQYQLIGIYDQWSDWSRQSNVTFSNLPHGDYTFKVRSRIGNILSENEEIYSFSIDKPWYLSNLAWVIYVFSFIIFSILVHHIYKRYYTKLREKQLENAQKEIRLKDLENKQQKMYFENEKLVQDIESKNRELAISTMSIIKKNEFLNIIKDELSSGTANDHVQKVIKIIDKNINNEDDWKFFEEAFNNADKDFMKKLKNNHPDLTSNDLRLCAYLRLNLTSKEIAPLLNISPKSVEVKRYRLRKKMNLPHEDSLTDYILGL
;
A
#
# COMPACT_ATOMS: atom_id res chain seq x y z
N ASP A 1 39.98 33.19 34.49
CA ASP A 1 41.07 34.14 34.23
C ASP A 1 40.81 34.98 32.99
N LEU A 2 40.02 36.04 33.14
CA LEU A 2 39.90 37.06 32.10
C LEU A 2 41.06 38.03 32.28
N LYS A 3 42.05 37.98 31.38
CA LYS A 3 43.05 39.04 31.24
C LYS A 3 42.31 40.33 30.91
N SER A 4 42.05 41.17 31.91
CA SER A 4 41.63 42.56 31.73
C SER A 4 42.77 43.28 31.00
N GLN A 5 42.62 43.48 29.68
CA GLN A 5 43.54 44.31 28.91
C GLN A 5 43.18 45.77 29.18
N SER A 6 44.05 46.48 29.93
CA SER A 6 43.95 47.92 30.09
C SER A 6 44.46 48.59 28.83
N HIS A 7 43.62 49.40 28.19
CA HIS A 7 44.00 50.25 27.07
C HIS A 7 44.13 51.69 27.55
N GLU A 8 45.33 52.26 27.43
CA GLU A 8 45.54 53.69 27.66
C GLU A 8 44.96 54.47 26.48
N VAL A 9 44.23 55.54 26.79
CA VAL A 9 43.51 56.35 25.81
C VAL A 9 43.99 57.79 25.94
N ASP A 10 44.32 58.41 24.81
CA ASP A 10 44.73 59.81 24.75
C ASP A 10 43.53 60.73 24.99
N PHE A 11 43.70 61.69 25.90
CA PHE A 11 42.65 62.58 26.38
C PHE A 11 42.29 63.71 25.40
N LEU A 12 43.07 63.88 24.33
CA LEU A 12 42.94 65.01 23.40
C LEU A 12 41.78 64.90 22.40
N ASN A 13 41.14 63.72 22.27
CA ASN A 13 40.02 63.51 21.35
C ASN A 13 38.77 63.01 22.08
N LYS A 14 37.59 63.41 21.59
CA LYS A 14 36.32 62.81 22.00
C LYS A 14 36.32 61.35 21.58
N THR A 15 36.31 60.44 22.56
CA THR A 15 36.36 58.99 22.31
C THR A 15 34.96 58.39 22.48
N THR A 16 34.60 57.51 21.54
CA THR A 16 33.42 56.67 21.64
C THR A 16 33.90 55.26 21.93
N PHE A 17 33.38 54.66 22.99
CA PHE A 17 33.74 53.35 23.48
C PHE A 17 32.68 52.33 23.13
N LEU A 18 33.09 51.10 22.85
CA LEU A 18 32.16 50.01 22.61
C LEU A 18 31.41 49.68 23.91
N ASN A 19 30.20 49.11 23.82
CA ASN A 19 29.44 48.70 25.00
C ASN A 19 30.20 47.75 25.95
N LYS A 20 31.17 46.99 25.43
CA LYS A 20 32.01 46.07 26.21
C LYS A 20 33.14 46.79 26.97
N GLU A 21 33.45 48.02 26.61
CA GLU A 21 34.50 48.88 27.19
C GLU A 21 33.84 49.83 28.20
N ASN A 22 33.15 49.29 29.20
CA ASN A 22 32.33 50.06 30.12
C ASN A 22 32.89 50.17 31.54
N ASN A 23 34.17 49.81 31.71
CA ASN A 23 34.91 49.94 32.96
C ASN A 23 36.07 50.92 32.74
N PHE A 24 36.09 52.01 33.50
CA PHE A 24 37.06 53.08 33.34
C PHE A 24 37.82 53.30 34.64
N GLN A 25 39.13 53.46 34.52
CA GLN A 25 39.98 53.97 35.59
C GLN A 25 40.61 55.27 35.09
N ILE A 26 40.34 56.37 35.80
CA ILE A 26 40.85 57.68 35.44
C ILE A 26 41.92 58.07 36.46
N LEU A 27 43.09 58.45 35.97
CA LEU A 27 44.24 58.90 36.76
C LEU A 27 44.42 60.40 36.51
N PHE A 28 44.59 61.17 37.57
CA PHE A 28 44.75 62.62 37.50
C PHE A 28 45.83 63.08 38.47
N SER A 29 46.56 64.14 38.13
CA SER A 29 47.60 64.68 38.99
C SER A 29 47.73 66.18 38.81
N THR A 30 48.04 66.89 39.88
CA THR A 30 48.40 68.31 39.84
C THR A 30 49.84 68.47 40.32
N PRO A 31 50.72 69.16 39.56
CA PRO A 31 52.06 69.48 40.01
C PRO A 31 52.01 70.31 41.30
N ASN A 32 52.62 69.81 42.37
CA ASN A 32 52.73 70.52 43.64
C ASN A 32 54.21 70.63 44.03
N PHE A 33 54.71 71.86 44.04
CA PHE A 33 56.11 72.18 44.35
C PHE A 33 56.30 72.57 45.82
N ASN A 34 55.23 72.60 46.63
CA ASN A 34 55.27 72.91 48.05
C ASN A 34 55.24 71.64 48.89
N GLN A 35 56.34 71.36 49.60
CA GLN A 35 56.49 70.16 50.42
C GLN A 35 55.54 70.09 51.63
N PHE A 36 54.97 71.22 52.06
CA PHE A 36 54.13 71.31 53.27
C PHE A 36 52.63 71.37 53.01
N SER A 37 52.21 71.43 51.74
CA SER A 37 50.79 71.48 51.38
C SER A 37 50.40 70.17 50.71
N GLU A 38 49.37 69.51 51.22
CA GLU A 38 48.83 68.30 50.59
C GLU A 38 47.90 68.68 49.43
N THR A 39 47.96 67.92 48.34
CA THR A 39 47.04 68.06 47.22
C THR A 39 45.84 67.15 47.41
N GLU A 40 44.65 67.72 47.36
CA GLU A 40 43.40 66.97 47.38
C GLU A 40 42.62 67.22 46.08
N TYR A 41 41.83 66.23 45.69
CA TYR A 41 41.09 66.21 44.45
C TYR A 41 39.61 66.01 44.72
N GLN A 42 38.80 66.57 43.83
CA GLN A 42 37.37 66.39 43.77
C GLN A 42 36.99 66.09 42.33
N TYR A 43 36.10 65.14 42.11
CA TYR A 43 35.67 64.75 40.78
C TYR A 43 34.14 64.68 40.66
N GLN A 44 33.65 64.72 39.44
CA GLN A 44 32.23 64.61 39.10
C GLN A 44 32.08 63.86 37.77
N LEU A 45 31.09 62.97 37.67
CA LEU A 45 30.75 62.27 36.44
C LEU A 45 29.31 62.56 36.03
N ILE A 46 29.14 63.59 35.21
CA ILE A 46 27.85 63.98 34.65
C ILE A 46 27.39 62.88 33.69
N GLY A 47 26.12 62.48 33.84
CA GLY A 47 25.54 61.32 33.17
C GLY A 47 25.25 60.14 34.12
N ILE A 48 25.85 60.12 35.31
CA ILE A 48 25.41 59.26 36.44
C ILE A 48 25.17 60.09 37.70
N TYR A 49 26.14 60.92 38.09
CA TYR A 49 26.10 61.68 39.34
C TYR A 49 26.24 63.18 39.06
N ASP A 50 25.21 63.94 39.43
CA ASP A 50 25.18 65.40 39.22
C ASP A 50 25.89 66.19 40.34
N GLN A 51 26.45 65.53 41.35
CA GLN A 51 27.15 66.17 42.47
C GLN A 51 28.65 65.85 42.45
N TRP A 52 29.45 66.80 42.95
CA TRP A 52 30.89 66.58 43.17
C TRP A 52 31.12 65.57 44.31
N SER A 53 32.17 64.76 44.20
CA SER A 53 32.62 63.85 45.26
C SER A 53 33.07 64.60 46.51
N ASP A 54 33.33 63.91 47.61
CA ASP A 54 34.11 64.50 48.70
C ASP A 54 35.57 64.74 48.27
N TRP A 55 36.25 65.65 48.98
CA TRP A 55 37.67 65.88 48.80
C TRP A 55 38.48 64.66 49.25
N SER A 56 39.36 64.17 48.38
CA SER A 56 40.19 63.00 48.65
C SER A 56 41.62 63.21 48.17
N ARG A 57 42.58 62.55 48.82
CA ARG A 57 44.00 62.55 48.42
C ARG A 57 44.30 61.57 47.28
N GLN A 58 43.32 60.73 46.92
CA GLN A 58 43.48 59.75 45.86
C GLN A 58 43.53 60.44 44.50
N SER A 59 44.57 60.13 43.72
CA SER A 59 44.80 60.61 42.36
C SER A 59 44.13 59.72 41.29
N ASN A 60 43.20 58.86 41.70
CA ASN A 60 42.52 57.94 40.81
C ASN A 60 41.05 57.74 41.18
N VAL A 61 40.25 57.35 40.19
CA VAL A 61 38.86 56.93 40.38
C VAL A 61 38.52 55.81 39.41
N THR A 62 37.71 54.86 39.85
CA THR A 62 37.26 53.73 39.02
C THR A 62 35.74 53.74 38.89
N PHE A 63 35.26 53.69 37.66
CA PHE A 63 33.84 53.55 37.31
C PHE A 63 33.62 52.18 36.66
N SER A 64 32.80 51.35 37.27
CA SER A 64 32.52 50.00 36.79
C SER A 64 31.13 49.90 36.18
N ASN A 65 31.02 49.18 35.07
CA ASN A 65 29.77 48.85 34.39
C ASN A 65 28.89 50.07 34.04
N LEU A 66 29.49 51.10 33.46
CA LEU A 66 28.75 52.27 32.99
C LEU A 66 27.74 51.85 31.89
N PRO A 67 26.47 52.27 31.96
CA PRO A 67 25.50 52.00 30.89
C PRO A 67 25.87 52.76 29.61
N HIS A 68 25.25 52.39 28.48
CA HIS A 68 25.42 53.14 27.24
C HIS A 68 24.87 54.56 27.38
N GLY A 69 25.55 55.56 26.82
CA GLY A 69 25.19 56.96 26.99
C GLY A 69 26.39 57.90 26.88
N ASP A 70 26.11 59.19 27.02
CA ASP A 70 27.11 60.25 26.99
C ASP A 70 27.47 60.68 28.41
N TYR A 71 28.78 60.77 28.68
CA TYR A 71 29.32 61.12 29.99
C TYR A 71 30.30 62.29 29.89
N THR A 72 30.37 63.08 30.96
CA THR A 72 31.37 64.13 31.12
C THR A 72 32.00 64.05 32.50
N PHE A 73 33.29 63.69 32.51
CA PHE A 73 34.12 63.67 33.71
C PHE A 73 34.71 65.05 33.93
N LYS A 74 34.63 65.54 35.18
CA LYS A 74 35.26 66.78 35.63
C LYS A 74 36.12 66.49 36.83
N VAL A 75 37.28 67.12 36.91
CA VAL A 75 38.17 67.04 38.07
C VAL A 75 38.78 68.39 38.39
N ARG A 76 38.90 68.68 39.68
CA ARG A 76 39.57 69.87 40.20
C ARG A 76 40.40 69.50 41.42
N SER A 77 41.48 70.24 41.64
CA SER A 77 42.37 70.04 42.78
C SER A 77 42.40 71.26 43.69
N ARG A 78 42.80 71.03 44.94
CA ARG A 78 43.16 72.07 45.90
C ARG A 78 44.51 71.74 46.52
N ILE A 79 45.33 72.76 46.74
CA ILE A 79 46.62 72.64 47.43
C ILE A 79 46.48 73.42 48.73
N GLY A 80 46.40 72.72 49.86
CA GLY A 80 45.98 73.34 51.13
C GLY A 80 44.57 73.94 51.03
N ASN A 81 44.44 75.25 51.25
CA ASN A 81 43.16 75.98 51.17
C ASN A 81 42.94 76.70 49.83
N ILE A 82 43.86 76.56 48.87
CA ILE A 82 43.76 77.24 47.57
C ILE A 82 43.17 76.26 46.56
N LEU A 83 42.00 76.61 46.01
CA LEU A 83 41.36 75.87 44.93
C LEU A 83 42.06 76.18 43.60
N SER A 84 42.25 75.15 42.76
CA SER A 84 42.71 75.33 41.38
C SER A 84 41.76 76.22 40.59
N GLU A 85 42.30 77.16 39.82
CA GLU A 85 41.51 78.00 38.89
C GLU A 85 40.97 77.20 37.70
N ASN A 86 41.66 76.10 37.33
CA ASN A 86 41.31 75.28 36.18
C ASN A 86 40.61 73.99 36.63
N GLU A 87 39.46 73.70 36.01
CA GLU A 87 38.78 72.40 36.06
C GLU A 87 39.09 71.66 34.75
N GLU A 88 39.59 70.43 34.85
CA GLU A 88 39.83 69.57 33.69
C GLU A 88 38.55 68.81 33.34
N ILE A 89 38.18 68.82 32.05
CA ILE A 89 36.92 68.26 31.55
C ILE A 89 37.21 67.26 30.43
N TYR A 90 36.64 66.05 30.56
CA TYR A 90 36.75 65.00 29.56
C TYR A 90 35.39 64.39 29.25
N SER A 91 34.97 64.44 27.98
CA SER A 91 33.68 63.91 27.53
C SER A 91 33.87 62.66 26.66
N PHE A 92 33.13 61.60 26.98
CA PHE A 92 33.15 60.33 26.26
C PHE A 92 31.74 59.76 26.09
N SER A 93 31.56 58.84 25.14
CA SER A 93 30.28 58.17 24.87
C SER A 93 30.46 56.65 24.84
N ILE A 94 29.49 55.90 25.33
CA ILE A 94 29.47 54.43 25.29
C ILE A 94 28.34 53.99 24.35
N ASP A 95 28.69 53.24 23.31
CA ASP A 95 27.76 52.75 22.30
C ASP A 95 26.69 51.81 22.87
N LYS A 96 25.53 51.79 22.20
CA LYS A 96 24.44 50.86 22.51
C LYS A 96 24.86 49.41 22.23
N PRO A 97 24.37 48.44 23.02
CA PRO A 97 24.56 47.03 22.72
C PRO A 97 24.02 46.65 21.33
N TRP A 98 24.74 45.79 20.61
CA TRP A 98 24.39 45.39 19.24
C TRP A 98 22.98 44.79 19.09
N TYR A 99 22.47 44.09 20.11
CA TYR A 99 21.14 43.46 20.11
C TYR A 99 19.99 44.48 20.24
N LEU A 100 20.28 45.74 20.58
CA LEU A 100 19.33 46.85 20.61
C LEU A 100 19.40 47.72 19.36
N SER A 101 20.28 47.40 18.40
CA SER A 101 20.39 48.13 17.14
C SER A 101 19.14 47.92 16.26
N ASN A 102 18.80 48.91 15.42
CA ASN A 102 17.70 48.81 14.45
C ASN A 102 17.87 47.61 13.51
N LEU A 103 19.12 47.25 13.19
CA LEU A 103 19.43 46.07 12.38
C LEU A 103 19.07 44.76 13.10
N ALA A 104 19.25 44.70 14.42
CA ALA A 104 18.88 43.53 15.22
C ALA A 104 17.36 43.30 15.21
N TRP A 105 16.56 44.37 15.28
CA TRP A 105 15.10 44.28 15.11
C TRP A 105 14.70 43.68 13.77
N VAL A 106 15.34 44.11 12.67
CA VAL A 106 15.10 43.53 11.33
C VAL A 106 15.42 42.03 11.33
N ILE A 107 16.56 41.62 11.90
CA ILE A 107 16.94 40.21 12.01
C ILE A 107 15.91 39.40 12.81
N TYR A 108 15.40 39.93 13.93
CA TYR A 108 14.40 39.24 14.73
C TYR A 108 13.09 39.04 13.97
N VAL A 109 12.63 40.05 13.23
CA VAL A 109 11.43 39.94 12.40
C VAL A 109 11.63 38.87 11.31
N PHE A 110 12.77 38.88 10.62
CA PHE A 110 13.08 37.85 9.62
C PHE A 110 13.17 36.45 10.23
N SER A 111 13.83 36.29 11.38
CA SER A 111 13.93 35.02 12.10
C SER A 111 12.54 34.49 12.46
N PHE A 112 11.64 35.36 12.95
CA PHE A 112 10.27 35.01 13.27
C PHE A 112 9.47 34.56 12.03
N ILE A 113 9.61 35.26 10.90
CA ILE A 113 8.96 34.88 9.64
C ILE A 113 9.46 33.52 9.16
N ILE A 114 10.78 33.29 9.17
CA ILE A 114 11.38 32.01 8.79
C ILE A 114 10.87 30.89 9.71
N PHE A 115 10.84 31.13 11.02
CA PHE A 115 10.31 30.17 11.99
C PHE A 115 8.83 29.85 11.71
N SER A 116 8.00 30.86 11.45
CA SER A 116 6.58 30.69 11.10
C SER A 116 6.40 29.85 9.83
N ILE A 117 7.21 30.10 8.79
CA ILE A 117 7.19 29.32 7.53
C ILE A 117 7.60 27.87 7.79
N LEU A 118 8.66 27.64 8.57
CA LEU A 118 9.12 26.29 8.92
C LEU A 118 8.04 25.51 9.67
N VAL A 119 7.44 26.15 10.68
CA VAL A 119 6.33 25.57 11.46
C VAL A 119 5.16 25.24 10.54
N HIS A 120 4.73 26.18 9.69
CA HIS A 120 3.67 25.95 8.71
C HIS A 120 3.98 24.76 7.79
N HIS A 121 5.22 24.67 7.29
CA HIS A 121 5.63 23.59 6.39
C HIS A 121 5.65 22.22 7.08
N ILE A 122 6.11 22.16 8.34
CA ILE A 122 6.09 20.95 9.16
C ILE A 122 4.65 20.51 9.43
N TYR A 123 3.78 21.43 9.86
CA TYR A 123 2.36 21.15 10.09
C TYR A 123 1.68 20.65 8.82
N LYS A 124 1.88 21.34 7.69
CA LYS A 124 1.31 20.94 6.40
C LYS A 124 1.75 19.52 6.01
N ARG A 125 3.04 19.21 6.12
CA ARG A 125 3.56 17.86 5.84
C ARG A 125 2.95 16.78 6.73
N TYR A 126 2.78 17.07 8.02
CA TYR A 126 2.14 16.16 8.97
C TYR A 126 0.69 15.86 8.58
N TYR A 127 -0.11 16.90 8.31
CA TYR A 127 -1.53 16.73 7.97
C TYR A 127 -1.75 16.08 6.60
N THR A 128 -0.90 16.34 5.61
CA THR A 128 -1.00 15.66 4.31
C THR A 128 -0.81 14.16 4.45
N LYS A 129 0.22 13.71 5.20
CA LYS A 129 0.45 12.27 5.45
C LYS A 129 -0.70 11.60 6.19
N LEU A 130 -1.31 12.32 7.14
CA LEU A 130 -2.47 11.82 7.87
C LEU A 130 -3.65 11.58 6.93
N ARG A 131 -3.91 12.53 6.02
CA ARG A 131 -4.98 12.42 5.01
C ARG A 131 -4.70 11.30 4.00
N GLU A 132 -3.46 11.14 3.55
CA GLU A 132 -3.04 10.05 2.67
C GLU A 132 -3.32 8.67 3.29
N LYS A 133 -2.99 8.49 4.57
CA LYS A 133 -3.25 7.23 5.28
C LYS A 133 -4.74 6.92 5.41
N GLN A 134 -5.58 7.93 5.63
CA GLN A 134 -7.03 7.77 5.66
C GLN A 134 -7.58 7.35 4.30
N LEU A 135 -7.09 7.96 3.21
CA LEU A 135 -7.46 7.61 1.84
C LEU A 135 -7.03 6.17 1.51
N GLU A 136 -5.82 5.78 1.90
CA GLU A 136 -5.31 4.41 1.69
C GLU A 136 -6.19 3.38 2.41
N ASN A 137 -6.58 3.64 3.65
CA ASN A 137 -7.46 2.73 4.40
C ASN A 137 -8.85 2.64 3.78
N ALA A 138 -9.42 3.75 3.34
CA ALA A 138 -10.70 3.76 2.63
C ALA A 138 -10.63 2.96 1.31
N GLN A 139 -9.54 3.10 0.55
CA GLN A 139 -9.32 2.32 -0.68
C GLN A 139 -9.15 0.82 -0.39
N LYS A 140 -8.47 0.46 0.71
CA LYS A 140 -8.36 -0.95 1.14
C LYS A 140 -9.72 -1.53 1.46
N GLU A 141 -10.58 -0.80 2.17
CA GLU A 141 -11.93 -1.24 2.50
C GLU A 141 -12.78 -1.46 1.24
N ILE A 142 -12.74 -0.53 0.29
CA ILE A 142 -13.43 -0.68 -1.00
C ILE A 142 -12.92 -1.92 -1.75
N ARG A 143 -11.60 -2.12 -1.80
CA ARG A 143 -11.00 -3.28 -2.46
C ARG A 143 -11.40 -4.60 -1.81
N LEU A 144 -11.51 -4.65 -0.48
CA LEU A 144 -11.97 -5.83 0.24
C LEU A 144 -13.43 -6.14 -0.10
N LYS A 145 -14.31 -5.13 -0.09
CA LYS A 145 -15.72 -5.28 -0.51
C LYS A 145 -15.84 -5.76 -1.96
N ASP A 146 -15.01 -5.25 -2.87
CA ASP A 146 -14.98 -5.71 -4.26
C ASP A 146 -14.53 -7.17 -4.38
N LEU A 147 -13.56 -7.60 -3.57
CA LEU A 147 -13.10 -8.99 -3.54
C LEU A 147 -14.19 -9.91 -2.98
N GLU A 148 -14.85 -9.51 -1.89
CA GLU A 148 -15.99 -10.26 -1.31
C GLU A 148 -17.13 -10.40 -2.31
N ASN A 149 -17.51 -9.31 -2.98
CA ASN A 149 -18.54 -9.32 -4.02
C ASN A 149 -18.15 -10.23 -5.20
N LYS A 150 -16.89 -10.21 -5.62
CA LYS A 150 -16.38 -11.12 -6.67
C LYS A 150 -16.42 -12.57 -6.23
N GLN A 151 -16.04 -12.87 -4.99
CA GLN A 151 -16.10 -14.22 -4.44
C GLN A 151 -17.55 -14.72 -4.35
N GLN A 152 -18.47 -13.89 -3.86
CA GLN A 152 -19.90 -14.24 -3.82
C GLN A 152 -20.44 -14.49 -5.23
N LYS A 153 -20.14 -13.61 -6.19
CA LYS A 153 -20.56 -13.80 -7.58
C LYS A 153 -20.02 -15.11 -8.16
N MET A 154 -18.74 -15.40 -7.95
CA MET A 154 -18.11 -16.65 -8.40
C MET A 154 -18.75 -17.88 -7.73
N TYR A 155 -19.10 -17.78 -6.45
CA TYR A 155 -19.81 -18.85 -5.73
C TYR A 155 -21.17 -19.13 -6.37
N PHE A 156 -21.98 -18.10 -6.60
CA PHE A 156 -23.29 -18.25 -7.25
C PHE A 156 -23.17 -18.76 -8.69
N GLU A 157 -22.18 -18.31 -9.45
CA GLU A 157 -21.92 -18.82 -10.80
C GLU A 157 -21.54 -20.30 -10.78
N ASN A 158 -20.70 -20.72 -9.84
CA ASN A 158 -20.31 -22.12 -9.67
C ASN A 158 -21.50 -22.99 -9.27
N GLU A 159 -22.28 -22.56 -8.28
CA GLU A 159 -23.51 -23.25 -7.86
C GLU A 159 -24.46 -23.45 -9.03
N LYS A 160 -24.68 -22.41 -9.85
CA LYS A 160 -25.50 -22.48 -11.06
C LYS A 160 -24.93 -23.48 -12.08
N LEU A 161 -23.62 -23.48 -12.31
CA LEU A 161 -22.98 -24.42 -13.23
C LEU A 161 -23.15 -25.87 -12.76
N VAL A 162 -23.01 -26.13 -11.46
CA VAL A 162 -23.23 -27.47 -10.88
C VAL A 162 -24.68 -27.91 -11.09
N GLN A 163 -25.65 -27.02 -10.81
CA GLN A 163 -27.07 -27.29 -11.05
C GLN A 163 -27.37 -27.56 -12.53
N ASP A 164 -26.79 -26.79 -13.45
CA ASP A 164 -26.95 -26.99 -14.88
C ASP A 164 -26.37 -28.36 -15.33
N ILE A 165 -25.20 -28.74 -14.82
CA ILE A 165 -24.59 -30.06 -15.07
C ILE A 165 -25.49 -31.18 -14.55
N GLU A 166 -25.97 -31.05 -13.31
CA GLU A 166 -26.85 -32.05 -12.70
C GLU A 166 -28.15 -32.20 -13.49
N SER A 167 -28.77 -31.08 -13.89
CA SER A 167 -29.97 -31.11 -14.71
C SER A 167 -29.74 -31.78 -16.06
N LYS A 168 -28.60 -31.52 -16.71
CA LYS A 168 -28.24 -32.16 -17.99
C LYS A 168 -27.99 -33.64 -17.85
N ASN A 169 -27.28 -34.05 -16.79
CA ASN A 169 -27.06 -35.46 -16.48
C ASN A 169 -28.36 -36.19 -16.17
N ARG A 170 -29.30 -35.55 -15.47
CA ARG A 170 -30.63 -36.11 -15.21
C ARG A 170 -31.44 -36.28 -16.50
N GLU A 171 -31.43 -35.27 -17.37
CA GLU A 171 -32.09 -35.32 -18.69
C GLU A 171 -31.56 -36.49 -19.54
N LEU A 172 -30.23 -36.67 -19.57
CA LEU A 172 -29.58 -37.81 -20.21
C LEU A 172 -30.00 -39.16 -19.62
N ALA A 173 -29.99 -39.29 -18.30
CA ALA A 173 -30.29 -40.54 -17.62
C ALA A 173 -31.75 -40.97 -17.89
N ILE A 174 -32.69 -40.03 -17.83
CA ILE A 174 -34.11 -40.28 -18.13
C ILE A 174 -34.27 -40.72 -19.59
N SER A 175 -33.63 -40.02 -20.54
CA SER A 175 -33.66 -40.37 -21.96
C SER A 175 -33.13 -41.79 -22.20
N THR A 176 -31.95 -42.10 -21.63
CA THR A 176 -31.31 -43.41 -21.77
C THR A 176 -32.17 -44.53 -21.16
N MET A 177 -32.69 -44.33 -19.93
CA MET A 177 -33.56 -45.31 -19.26
C MET A 177 -34.86 -45.57 -20.02
N SER A 178 -35.47 -44.52 -20.59
CA SER A 178 -36.67 -44.65 -21.43
C SER A 178 -36.42 -45.55 -22.63
N ILE A 179 -35.29 -45.39 -23.32
CA ILE A 179 -34.89 -46.24 -24.45
C ILE A 179 -34.64 -47.68 -23.99
N ILE A 180 -33.92 -47.87 -22.87
CA ILE A 180 -33.67 -49.21 -22.31
C ILE A 180 -34.98 -49.93 -22.01
N LYS A 181 -35.90 -49.27 -21.29
CA LYS A 181 -37.20 -49.87 -20.90
C LYS A 181 -38.06 -50.19 -22.11
N LYS A 182 -38.07 -49.31 -23.12
CA LYS A 182 -38.75 -49.57 -24.40
C LYS A 182 -38.20 -50.83 -25.07
N ASN A 183 -36.89 -50.96 -25.18
CA ASN A 183 -36.25 -52.11 -25.83
C ASN A 183 -36.41 -53.42 -25.03
N GLU A 184 -36.34 -53.35 -23.69
CA GLU A 184 -36.59 -54.49 -22.80
C GLU A 184 -38.02 -55.03 -23.00
N PHE A 185 -39.03 -54.15 -23.02
CA PHE A 185 -40.41 -54.54 -23.25
C PHE A 185 -40.64 -55.16 -24.63
N LEU A 186 -40.05 -54.58 -25.69
CA LEU A 186 -40.13 -55.12 -27.04
C LEU A 186 -39.46 -56.50 -27.16
N ASN A 187 -38.36 -56.73 -26.45
CA ASN A 187 -37.71 -58.04 -26.38
C ASN A 187 -38.58 -59.08 -25.66
N ILE A 188 -39.24 -58.71 -24.55
CA ILE A 188 -40.18 -59.61 -23.87
C ILE A 188 -41.33 -60.01 -24.81
N ILE A 189 -41.93 -59.06 -25.52
CA ILE A 189 -42.97 -59.36 -26.52
C ILE A 189 -42.43 -60.30 -27.61
N LYS A 190 -41.21 -60.05 -28.09
CA LYS A 190 -40.57 -60.88 -29.10
C LYS A 190 -40.34 -62.31 -28.61
N ASP A 191 -39.85 -62.48 -27.40
CA ASP A 191 -39.55 -63.80 -26.82
C ASP A 191 -40.84 -64.61 -26.65
N GLU A 192 -41.92 -63.98 -26.17
CA GLU A 192 -43.25 -64.62 -26.04
C GLU A 192 -43.86 -64.99 -27.40
N LEU A 193 -43.66 -64.15 -28.43
CA LEU A 193 -44.09 -64.47 -29.79
C LEU A 193 -43.25 -65.61 -30.41
N SER A 194 -41.99 -65.76 -29.99
CA SER A 194 -41.06 -66.77 -30.51
C SER A 194 -41.26 -68.15 -29.88
N SER A 195 -41.85 -68.23 -28.69
CA SER A 195 -42.15 -69.49 -27.98
C SER A 195 -43.43 -70.18 -28.46
N GLY A 196 -44.30 -69.47 -29.19
CA GLY A 196 -45.54 -69.99 -29.78
C GLY A 196 -45.36 -70.78 -31.09
N THR A 197 -46.47 -71.22 -31.70
CA THR A 197 -46.43 -71.91 -33.00
C THR A 197 -45.95 -70.96 -34.10
N ALA A 198 -44.90 -71.38 -34.82
CA ALA A 198 -44.32 -70.59 -35.89
C ALA A 198 -45.30 -70.42 -37.07
N ASN A 199 -45.98 -69.27 -37.13
CA ASN A 199 -46.82 -68.85 -38.26
C ASN A 199 -46.15 -67.67 -38.99
N ASP A 200 -46.33 -67.60 -40.31
CA ASP A 200 -45.82 -66.52 -41.17
C ASP A 200 -46.26 -65.12 -40.70
N HIS A 201 -47.45 -65.00 -40.08
CA HIS A 201 -47.90 -63.76 -39.46
C HIS A 201 -47.11 -63.37 -38.21
N VAL A 202 -46.75 -64.34 -37.35
CA VAL A 202 -45.93 -64.12 -36.15
C VAL A 202 -44.52 -63.68 -36.56
N GLN A 203 -43.97 -64.28 -37.62
CA GLN A 203 -42.68 -63.89 -38.18
C GLN A 203 -42.70 -62.45 -38.75
N LYS A 204 -43.81 -62.00 -39.34
CA LYS A 204 -43.97 -60.60 -39.79
C LYS A 204 -43.98 -59.61 -38.62
N VAL A 205 -44.67 -59.95 -37.52
CA VAL A 205 -44.71 -59.12 -36.30
C VAL A 205 -43.32 -59.04 -35.65
N ILE A 206 -42.62 -60.17 -35.53
CA ILE A 206 -41.23 -60.22 -35.03
C ILE A 206 -40.32 -59.32 -35.88
N LYS A 207 -40.44 -59.35 -37.22
CA LYS A 207 -39.68 -58.45 -38.10
C LYS A 207 -39.99 -56.96 -37.87
N ILE A 208 -41.24 -56.60 -37.58
CA ILE A 208 -41.63 -55.21 -37.26
C ILE A 208 -41.03 -54.78 -35.91
N ILE A 209 -41.03 -55.68 -34.92
CA ILE A 209 -40.41 -55.45 -33.62
C ILE A 209 -38.89 -55.27 -33.80
N ASP A 210 -38.22 -56.15 -34.54
CA ASP A 210 -36.79 -56.05 -34.83
C ASP A 210 -36.43 -54.73 -35.53
N LYS A 211 -37.29 -54.25 -36.44
CA LYS A 211 -37.11 -52.95 -37.10
C LYS A 211 -37.26 -51.77 -36.14
N ASN A 212 -38.18 -51.86 -35.16
CA ASN A 212 -38.41 -50.79 -34.18
C ASN A 212 -37.40 -50.78 -33.03
N ILE A 213 -36.89 -51.94 -32.62
CA ILE A 213 -35.80 -52.02 -31.63
C ILE A 213 -34.50 -51.45 -32.23
N ASN A 214 -34.28 -51.64 -33.53
CA ASN A 214 -33.09 -51.16 -34.23
C ASN A 214 -33.28 -49.77 -34.90
N ASN A 215 -34.17 -48.92 -34.38
CA ASN A 215 -34.47 -47.65 -35.02
C ASN A 215 -33.27 -46.66 -34.97
N GLU A 216 -32.88 -46.12 -36.12
CA GLU A 216 -31.88 -45.04 -36.23
C GLU A 216 -32.35 -43.75 -35.54
N ASP A 217 -33.65 -43.53 -35.39
CA ASP A 217 -34.18 -42.34 -34.75
C ASP A 217 -33.93 -42.32 -33.23
N ASP A 218 -33.93 -43.48 -32.56
CA ASP A 218 -33.57 -43.57 -31.14
C ASP A 218 -32.08 -43.24 -30.93
N TRP A 219 -31.25 -43.63 -31.89
CA TRP A 219 -29.84 -43.26 -31.87
C TRP A 219 -29.66 -41.75 -32.07
N LYS A 220 -30.38 -41.12 -33.01
CA LYS A 220 -30.32 -39.67 -33.22
C LYS A 220 -30.79 -38.90 -31.99
N PHE A 221 -31.88 -39.32 -31.35
CA PHE A 221 -32.37 -38.69 -30.13
C PHE A 221 -31.37 -38.82 -28.98
N PHE A 222 -30.78 -40.00 -28.81
CA PHE A 222 -29.69 -40.21 -27.85
C PHE A 222 -28.46 -39.36 -28.18
N GLU A 223 -28.04 -39.31 -29.44
CA GLU A 223 -26.87 -38.55 -29.89
C GLU A 223 -27.06 -37.05 -29.66
N GLU A 224 -28.25 -36.51 -29.89
CA GLU A 224 -28.59 -35.12 -29.60
C GLU A 224 -28.55 -34.82 -28.09
N ALA A 225 -29.16 -35.69 -27.27
CA ALA A 225 -29.11 -35.55 -25.81
C ALA A 225 -27.66 -35.65 -25.30
N PHE A 226 -26.90 -36.64 -25.76
CA PHE A 226 -25.50 -36.88 -25.42
C PHE A 226 -24.61 -35.70 -25.80
N ASN A 227 -24.72 -35.21 -27.04
CA ASN A 227 -23.95 -34.06 -27.50
C ASN A 227 -24.32 -32.77 -26.75
N ASN A 228 -25.55 -32.64 -26.25
CA ASN A 228 -25.92 -31.48 -25.42
C ASN A 228 -25.21 -31.48 -24.06
N ALA A 229 -25.00 -32.67 -23.49
CA ALA A 229 -24.38 -32.85 -22.18
C ALA A 229 -22.84 -32.96 -22.23
N ASP A 230 -22.28 -33.59 -23.26
CA ASP A 230 -20.83 -33.72 -23.47
C ASP A 230 -20.45 -33.31 -24.91
N LYS A 231 -20.42 -31.99 -25.14
CA LYS A 231 -20.22 -31.36 -26.46
C LYS A 231 -18.86 -31.64 -27.08
N ASP A 232 -17.83 -31.83 -26.24
CA ASP A 232 -16.44 -31.92 -26.71
C ASP A 232 -15.95 -33.36 -26.88
N PHE A 233 -16.57 -34.33 -26.20
CA PHE A 233 -16.15 -35.73 -26.28
C PHE A 233 -16.14 -36.26 -27.71
N MET A 234 -17.22 -36.08 -28.48
CA MET A 234 -17.29 -36.59 -29.85
C MET A 234 -16.25 -35.96 -30.77
N LYS A 235 -15.93 -34.68 -30.56
CA LYS A 235 -14.91 -33.96 -31.31
C LYS A 235 -13.51 -34.48 -30.97
N LYS A 236 -13.17 -34.59 -29.68
CA LYS A 236 -11.90 -35.14 -29.20
C LYS A 236 -11.69 -36.59 -29.64
N LEU A 237 -12.75 -37.40 -29.56
CA LEU A 237 -12.71 -38.80 -29.95
C LEU A 237 -12.40 -38.96 -31.44
N LYS A 238 -13.08 -38.20 -32.31
CA LYS A 238 -12.81 -38.21 -33.76
C LYS A 238 -11.43 -37.66 -34.11
N ASN A 239 -10.94 -36.67 -33.37
CA ASN A 239 -9.60 -36.12 -33.57
C ASN A 239 -8.50 -37.13 -33.19
N ASN A 240 -8.68 -37.83 -32.08
CA ASN A 240 -7.69 -38.80 -31.57
C ASN A 240 -7.76 -40.14 -32.32
N HIS A 241 -8.94 -40.53 -32.80
CA HIS A 241 -9.19 -41.82 -33.46
C HIS A 241 -10.07 -41.63 -34.71
N PRO A 242 -9.52 -41.11 -35.83
CA PRO A 242 -10.27 -40.82 -37.04
C PRO A 242 -10.82 -42.08 -37.75
N ASP A 243 -10.22 -43.24 -37.51
CA ASP A 243 -10.57 -44.51 -38.16
C ASP A 243 -11.80 -45.22 -37.53
N LEU A 244 -12.42 -44.61 -36.53
CA LEU A 244 -13.60 -45.18 -35.87
C LEU A 244 -14.85 -45.05 -36.75
N THR A 245 -15.60 -46.15 -36.86
CA THR A 245 -16.87 -46.16 -37.59
C THR A 245 -18.00 -45.54 -36.75
N SER A 246 -19.12 -45.18 -37.36
CA SER A 246 -20.30 -44.66 -36.63
C SER A 246 -20.80 -45.60 -35.53
N ASN A 247 -20.69 -46.92 -35.73
CA ASN A 247 -21.03 -47.92 -34.72
C ASN A 247 -20.02 -47.97 -33.56
N ASP A 248 -18.75 -47.69 -33.83
CA ASP A 248 -17.71 -47.60 -32.80
C ASP A 248 -17.91 -46.34 -31.96
N LEU A 249 -18.23 -45.21 -32.59
CA LEU A 249 -18.57 -43.95 -31.91
C LEU A 249 -19.81 -44.12 -31.00
N ARG A 250 -20.82 -44.85 -31.49
CA ARG A 250 -22.00 -45.22 -30.69
C ARG A 250 -21.65 -46.01 -29.44
N LEU A 251 -20.78 -47.01 -29.58
CA LEU A 251 -20.29 -47.75 -28.43
C LEU A 251 -19.50 -46.85 -27.46
N CYS A 252 -18.66 -45.96 -27.97
CA CYS A 252 -17.91 -45.01 -27.15
C CYS A 252 -18.82 -44.09 -26.32
N ALA A 253 -19.92 -43.61 -26.90
CA ALA A 253 -20.90 -42.80 -26.18
C ALA A 253 -21.50 -43.54 -24.98
N TYR A 254 -21.85 -44.82 -25.14
CA TYR A 254 -22.37 -45.62 -24.03
C TYR A 254 -21.31 -45.93 -22.97
N LEU A 255 -20.05 -46.13 -23.38
CA LEU A 255 -18.93 -46.29 -22.45
C LEU A 255 -18.64 -45.00 -21.67
N ARG A 256 -18.82 -43.84 -22.31
CA ARG A 256 -18.67 -42.52 -21.69
C ARG A 256 -19.73 -42.25 -20.62
N LEU A 257 -20.91 -42.85 -20.76
CA LEU A 257 -21.96 -42.88 -19.73
C LEU A 257 -21.69 -43.93 -18.63
N ASN A 258 -20.51 -44.56 -18.62
CA ASN A 258 -20.10 -45.60 -17.68
C ASN A 258 -21.05 -46.83 -17.65
N LEU A 259 -21.70 -47.13 -18.77
CA LEU A 259 -22.60 -48.28 -18.87
C LEU A 259 -21.82 -49.60 -18.97
N THR A 260 -22.29 -50.60 -18.25
CA THR A 260 -21.75 -51.96 -18.29
C THR A 260 -22.14 -52.68 -19.59
N SER A 261 -21.40 -53.73 -19.97
CA SER A 261 -21.76 -54.56 -21.13
C SER A 261 -23.18 -55.15 -21.05
N LYS A 262 -23.71 -55.34 -19.83
CA LYS A 262 -25.08 -55.80 -19.60
C LYS A 262 -26.12 -54.71 -19.90
N GLU A 263 -25.83 -53.46 -19.57
CA GLU A 263 -26.73 -52.32 -19.84
C GLU A 263 -26.66 -51.83 -21.29
N ILE A 264 -25.50 -52.00 -21.95
CA ILE A 264 -25.30 -51.67 -23.36
C ILE A 264 -26.01 -52.68 -24.27
N ALA A 265 -26.11 -53.95 -23.86
CA ALA A 265 -26.70 -55.02 -24.68
C ALA A 265 -28.14 -54.71 -25.16
N PRO A 266 -29.07 -54.28 -24.27
CA PRO A 266 -30.42 -53.85 -24.66
C PRO A 266 -30.45 -52.62 -25.58
N LEU A 267 -29.47 -51.71 -25.46
CA LEU A 267 -29.37 -50.50 -26.29
C LEU A 267 -28.91 -50.80 -27.72
N LEU A 268 -28.10 -51.84 -27.89
CA LEU A 268 -27.58 -52.29 -29.17
C LEU A 268 -28.33 -53.49 -29.74
N ASN A 269 -29.34 -54.01 -29.02
CA ASN A 269 -30.09 -55.21 -29.37
C ASN A 269 -29.20 -56.42 -29.69
N ILE A 270 -28.20 -56.66 -28.85
CA ILE A 270 -27.25 -57.76 -29.00
C ILE A 270 -26.98 -58.40 -27.64
N SER A 271 -26.41 -59.60 -27.65
CA SER A 271 -26.02 -60.27 -26.40
C SER A 271 -24.91 -59.49 -25.66
N PRO A 272 -24.86 -59.56 -24.32
CA PRO A 272 -23.76 -58.97 -23.53
C PRO A 272 -22.38 -59.47 -24.00
N LYS A 273 -22.30 -60.74 -24.43
CA LYS A 273 -21.08 -61.32 -24.99
C LYS A 273 -20.66 -60.64 -26.28
N SER A 274 -21.61 -60.28 -27.15
CA SER A 274 -21.36 -59.53 -28.37
C SER A 274 -20.83 -58.12 -28.05
N VAL A 275 -21.31 -57.49 -26.98
CA VAL A 275 -20.78 -56.19 -26.51
C VAL A 275 -19.33 -56.32 -26.06
N GLU A 276 -18.98 -57.35 -25.28
CA GLU A 276 -17.59 -57.60 -24.85
C GLU A 276 -16.64 -57.76 -26.05
N VAL A 277 -17.06 -58.51 -27.07
CA VAL A 277 -16.28 -58.67 -28.30
C VAL A 277 -16.11 -57.33 -29.03
N LYS A 278 -17.16 -56.51 -29.10
CA LYS A 278 -17.07 -55.15 -29.69
C LYS A 278 -16.13 -54.26 -28.88
N ARG A 279 -16.16 -54.29 -27.55
CA ARG A 279 -15.24 -53.54 -26.66
C ARG A 279 -13.79 -53.95 -26.89
N TYR A 280 -13.52 -55.26 -26.99
CA TYR A 280 -12.17 -55.75 -27.32
C TYR A 280 -11.68 -55.24 -28.69
N ARG A 281 -12.53 -55.27 -29.71
CA ARG A 281 -12.20 -54.75 -31.06
C ARG A 281 -11.95 -53.24 -31.03
N LEU A 282 -12.79 -52.50 -30.30
CA LEU A 282 -12.65 -51.06 -30.13
C LEU A 282 -11.31 -50.71 -29.47
N ARG A 283 -10.93 -51.45 -28.42
CA ARG A 283 -9.63 -51.29 -27.76
C ARG A 283 -8.45 -51.45 -28.72
N LYS A 284 -8.51 -52.49 -29.57
CA LYS A 284 -7.48 -52.72 -30.61
C LYS A 284 -7.44 -51.59 -31.64
N LYS A 285 -8.60 -51.07 -32.08
CA LYS A 285 -8.66 -49.94 -33.02
C LYS A 285 -8.08 -48.65 -32.43
N MET A 286 -8.24 -48.45 -31.12
CA MET A 286 -7.68 -47.30 -30.39
C MET A 286 -6.21 -47.49 -29.97
N ASN A 287 -5.61 -48.62 -30.34
CA ASN A 287 -4.22 -48.97 -30.03
C ASN A 287 -3.87 -48.89 -28.53
N LEU A 288 -4.80 -49.28 -27.66
CA LEU A 288 -4.62 -49.21 -26.20
C LEU A 288 -3.86 -50.44 -25.66
N PRO A 289 -2.89 -50.25 -24.74
CA PRO A 289 -2.17 -51.31 -24.04
C PRO A 289 -3.07 -52.31 -23.32
N HIS A 290 -2.51 -53.48 -22.99
CA HIS A 290 -3.31 -54.52 -22.35
C HIS A 290 -3.74 -54.20 -20.91
N GLU A 291 -2.98 -53.33 -20.26
CA GLU A 291 -3.12 -52.92 -18.87
C GLU A 291 -4.09 -51.74 -18.70
N ASP A 292 -4.35 -51.00 -19.78
CA ASP A 292 -5.26 -49.85 -19.75
C ASP A 292 -6.72 -50.30 -19.90
N SER A 293 -7.57 -49.81 -19.00
CA SER A 293 -9.01 -49.96 -19.08
C SER A 293 -9.56 -49.08 -20.20
N LEU A 294 -10.24 -49.72 -21.18
CA LEU A 294 -10.93 -49.00 -22.25
C LEU A 294 -11.94 -48.00 -21.69
N THR A 295 -12.62 -48.34 -20.59
CA THR A 295 -13.60 -47.44 -19.95
C THR A 295 -12.89 -46.22 -19.40
N ASP A 296 -11.80 -46.42 -18.66
CA ASP A 296 -11.09 -45.33 -17.98
C ASP A 296 -10.45 -44.38 -19.00
N TYR A 297 -9.95 -44.93 -20.11
CA TYR A 297 -9.50 -44.13 -21.25
C TYR A 297 -10.61 -43.26 -21.84
N ILE A 298 -11.79 -43.84 -22.10
CA ILE A 298 -12.95 -43.11 -22.63
C ILE A 298 -13.44 -42.05 -21.64
N LEU A 299 -13.42 -42.34 -20.34
CA LEU A 299 -13.77 -41.40 -19.26
C LEU A 299 -12.72 -40.29 -19.08
N GLY A 300 -11.48 -40.51 -19.53
CA GLY A 300 -10.40 -39.51 -19.50
C GLY A 300 -10.36 -38.55 -20.70
N LEU A 301 -11.08 -38.85 -21.79
CA LEU A 301 -11.19 -37.98 -22.98
C LEU A 301 -12.08 -36.76 -22.71
#